data_AF-A0A4R7STD6-F1
#
_entry.id   AF-A0A4R7STD6-F1
#
_cell.length_a   1.000
_cell.length_b   1.000
_cell.length_c   1.000
_cell.angle_alpha   90.00
_cell.angle_beta   90.00
_cell.angle_gamma   90.00
#
_symmetry.space_group_name_H-M   'P 1'
#
loop_
_entity.id
_entity.type
_entity.pdbx_description
1 polymer ?
#
loop_
_entity_poly.entity_id
_entity_poly.type
_entity_poly.pdbx_seq_one_letter_code
_entity_poly.pdbx_strand_id
1 'polypeptide(L)'
;MIWDRVFELAWESLRAQSYPVGAVLVDPAGEITHSGRNRAAEQSAPPGRLFGTTIAHAELDVLGQLPQAEYDGHTLYSSLQPCLMCLTALRLVGISQVVHAGADPLWNATDDVPAVLPELIAGQWPRRTGPADGFAGSWGSLLPAMWLVAYDPESAAEPSDLMPWATIERARRCVAGGVLECASAKEAYQLAASLSRSD
;
A
#
# COMPACT_ATOMS: atom_id res chain seq x y z
N MET A 1 -16.59 -2.47 0.15
CA MET A 1 -16.01 -2.24 -1.20
C MET A 1 -14.51 -2.54 -1.14
N ILE A 2 -13.84 -2.79 -2.28
CA ILE A 2 -12.41 -3.17 -2.32
C ILE A 2 -11.51 -2.23 -1.51
N TRP A 3 -11.69 -0.92 -1.68
CA TRP A 3 -10.93 0.09 -0.94
C TRP A 3 -11.16 0.08 0.56
N ASP A 4 -12.38 -0.23 1.03
CA ASP A 4 -12.65 -0.33 2.47
C ASP A 4 -11.75 -1.41 3.07
N ARG A 5 -11.68 -2.58 2.44
CA ARG A 5 -10.87 -3.70 2.94
C ARG A 5 -9.37 -3.40 2.86
N VAL A 6 -8.91 -2.79 1.78
CA VAL A 6 -7.51 -2.36 1.60
C VAL A 6 -7.10 -1.39 2.71
N PHE A 7 -7.93 -0.40 3.02
CA PHE A 7 -7.62 0.60 4.05
C PHE A 7 -7.82 0.09 5.48
N GLU A 8 -8.73 -0.85 5.72
CA GLU A 8 -8.80 -1.59 6.99
C GLU A 8 -7.48 -2.30 7.28
N LEU A 9 -6.94 -3.02 6.29
CA LEU A 9 -5.67 -3.73 6.41
C LEU A 9 -4.48 -2.78 6.63
N ALA A 10 -4.43 -1.68 5.89
CA ALA A 10 -3.41 -0.65 6.07
C ALA A 10 -3.48 -0.01 7.48
N TRP A 11 -4.69 0.22 7.98
CA TRP A 11 -4.93 0.72 9.32
C TRP A 11 -4.51 -0.28 10.41
N GLU A 12 -4.81 -1.57 10.24
CA GLU A 12 -4.33 -2.62 11.14
C GLU A 12 -2.79 -2.62 11.24
N SER A 13 -2.08 -2.44 10.13
CA SER A 13 -0.62 -2.30 10.13
C SER A 13 -0.15 -1.06 10.86
N LEU A 14 -0.80 0.10 10.64
CA LEU A 14 -0.51 1.33 11.37
C LEU A 14 -0.63 1.12 12.87
N ARG A 15 -1.74 0.51 13.32
CA ARG A 15 -2.03 0.24 14.74
C ARG A 15 -1.04 -0.73 15.36
N ALA A 16 -0.45 -1.61 14.56
CA ALA A 16 0.65 -2.49 14.95
C ALA A 16 2.04 -1.81 14.84
N GLN A 17 2.09 -0.50 14.58
CA GLN A 17 3.31 0.28 14.33
C GLN A 17 4.16 -0.22 13.14
N SER A 18 3.59 -1.09 12.30
CA SER A 18 4.17 -1.45 11.00
C SER A 18 3.81 -0.42 9.95
N TYR A 19 4.58 -0.41 8.87
CA TYR A 19 4.37 0.52 7.76
C TYR A 19 2.95 0.33 7.19
N PRO A 20 2.13 1.38 7.04
CA PRO A 20 0.68 1.24 6.91
C PRO A 20 0.25 0.97 5.47
N VAL A 21 0.50 -0.25 5.00
CA VAL A 21 0.13 -0.73 3.66
C VAL A 21 -0.75 -1.96 3.79
N GLY A 22 -1.85 -1.96 3.04
CA GLY A 22 -2.78 -3.08 2.90
C GLY A 22 -2.96 -3.44 1.43
N ALA A 23 -3.21 -4.71 1.14
CA ALA A 23 -3.43 -5.19 -0.21
C ALA A 23 -4.46 -6.32 -0.26
N VAL A 24 -5.16 -6.45 -1.38
CA VAL A 24 -6.08 -7.55 -1.65
C VAL A 24 -5.92 -8.05 -3.09
N LEU A 25 -6.15 -9.34 -3.31
CA LEU A 25 -6.27 -9.92 -4.65
C LEU A 25 -7.75 -10.04 -5.00
N VAL A 26 -8.10 -9.56 -6.19
CA VAL A 26 -9.47 -9.59 -6.72
C VAL A 26 -9.50 -10.45 -7.97
N ASP A 27 -10.48 -11.35 -8.06
CA ASP A 27 -10.66 -12.22 -9.21
C ASP A 27 -11.42 -11.51 -10.37
N PRO A 28 -11.55 -12.14 -11.55
CA PRO A 28 -12.29 -11.57 -12.67
C PRO A 28 -13.79 -11.34 -12.42
N ALA A 29 -14.37 -11.98 -11.39
CA ALA A 29 -15.76 -11.75 -10.98
C ALA A 29 -15.91 -10.52 -10.07
N GLY A 30 -14.80 -9.92 -9.65
CA GLY A 30 -14.78 -8.75 -8.76
C GLY A 30 -14.75 -9.11 -7.27
N GLU A 31 -14.51 -10.38 -6.94
CA GLU A 31 -14.50 -10.87 -5.55
C GLU A 31 -13.09 -10.85 -4.97
N ILE A 32 -12.98 -10.46 -3.69
CA ILE A 32 -11.71 -10.51 -2.97
C ILE A 32 -11.42 -11.97 -2.60
N THR A 33 -10.37 -12.55 -3.17
CA THR A 33 -9.96 -13.93 -2.88
C THR A 33 -8.91 -14.00 -1.77
N HIS A 34 -8.02 -13.02 -1.70
CA HIS A 34 -6.92 -12.98 -0.72
C HIS A 34 -6.72 -11.57 -0.19
N SER A 35 -6.20 -11.47 1.03
CA SER A 35 -5.89 -10.19 1.67
C SER A 35 -4.57 -10.26 2.43
N GLY A 36 -3.88 -9.13 2.53
CA GLY A 36 -2.60 -9.02 3.22
C GLY A 36 -2.31 -7.60 3.69
N ARG A 37 -1.40 -7.48 4.66
CA ARG A 37 -0.96 -6.20 5.20
C ARG A 37 0.52 -6.27 5.57
N ASN A 38 1.18 -5.12 5.59
CA ASN A 38 2.60 -5.05 5.95
C ASN A 38 2.80 -5.41 7.44
N ARG A 39 3.82 -6.22 7.73
CA ARG A 39 4.18 -6.68 9.08
C ARG A 39 5.67 -6.59 9.34
N ALA A 40 6.35 -5.68 8.66
CA ALA A 40 7.81 -5.59 8.70
C ALA A 40 8.36 -5.29 10.10
N ALA A 41 7.62 -4.53 10.92
CA ALA A 41 8.00 -4.18 12.28
C ALA A 41 7.35 -5.06 13.37
N GLU A 42 6.57 -6.07 12.99
CA GLU A 42 5.89 -6.95 13.93
C GLU A 42 6.74 -8.15 14.37
N GLN A 43 6.52 -8.62 15.61
CA GLN A 43 7.28 -9.73 16.21
C GLN A 43 6.62 -11.10 16.01
N SER A 44 5.40 -11.13 15.48
CA SER A 44 4.67 -12.37 15.21
C SER A 44 3.63 -12.16 14.11
N ALA A 45 3.22 -13.24 13.45
CA ALA A 45 2.08 -13.25 12.56
C ALA A 45 1.42 -14.64 12.55
N PRO A 46 0.20 -14.77 11.99
CA PRO A 46 -0.39 -16.08 11.75
C PRO A 46 0.52 -16.98 10.90
N PRO A 47 0.38 -18.32 11.00
CA PRO A 47 1.16 -19.25 10.19
C PRO A 47 1.09 -18.94 8.69
N GLY A 48 2.24 -19.01 8.01
CA GLY A 48 2.34 -18.76 6.57
C GLY A 48 2.38 -17.28 6.17
N ARG A 49 2.46 -16.34 7.12
CA ARG A 49 2.55 -14.90 6.86
C ARG A 49 3.97 -14.39 7.13
N LEU A 50 4.46 -13.49 6.29
CA LEU A 50 5.74 -12.82 6.51
C LEU A 50 5.60 -11.78 7.63
N PHE A 51 6.60 -11.69 8.51
CA PHE A 51 6.68 -10.68 9.57
C PHE A 51 8.12 -10.46 10.03
N GLY A 52 8.39 -9.34 10.70
CA GLY A 52 9.69 -9.07 11.34
C GLY A 52 10.86 -9.01 10.37
N THR A 53 10.58 -8.74 9.09
CA THR A 53 11.57 -8.68 8.02
C THR A 53 11.22 -7.56 7.05
N THR A 54 12.23 -6.92 6.47
CA THR A 54 12.07 -5.82 5.51
C THR A 54 11.21 -6.22 4.30
N ILE A 55 11.14 -7.51 3.96
CA ILE A 55 10.31 -8.00 2.85
C ILE A 55 8.86 -8.30 3.23
N ALA A 56 8.42 -8.09 4.48
CA ALA A 56 7.05 -8.38 4.92
C ALA A 56 6.06 -7.27 4.48
N HIS A 57 6.00 -7.02 3.18
CA HIS A 57 5.09 -6.08 2.52
C HIS A 57 3.69 -6.67 2.37
N ALA A 58 2.68 -5.81 2.22
CA ALA A 58 1.29 -6.25 2.09
C ALA A 58 1.06 -7.10 0.83
N GLU A 59 1.68 -6.72 -0.28
CA GLU A 59 1.61 -7.44 -1.55
C GLU A 59 2.26 -8.81 -1.43
N LEU A 60 3.43 -8.90 -0.80
CA LEU A 60 4.09 -10.20 -0.58
C LEU A 60 3.33 -11.07 0.42
N ASP A 61 2.65 -10.47 1.40
CA ASP A 61 1.76 -11.19 2.30
C ASP A 61 0.57 -11.79 1.53
N VAL A 62 -0.01 -11.06 0.56
CA VAL A 62 -1.02 -11.60 -0.37
C VAL A 62 -0.44 -12.74 -1.20
N LEU A 63 0.67 -12.51 -1.89
CA LEU A 63 1.26 -13.45 -2.83
C LEU A 63 1.77 -14.73 -2.16
N GLY A 64 2.30 -14.64 -0.93
CA GLY A 64 2.79 -15.79 -0.17
C GLY A 64 1.71 -16.79 0.24
N GLN A 65 0.43 -16.43 0.13
CA GLN A 65 -0.71 -17.33 0.38
C GLN A 65 -1.10 -18.15 -0.84
N LEU A 66 -0.62 -17.76 -2.03
CA LEU A 66 -1.12 -18.28 -3.28
C LEU A 66 -0.50 -19.64 -3.59
N PRO A 67 -1.31 -20.69 -3.85
CA PRO A 67 -0.79 -21.93 -4.39
C PRO A 67 -0.21 -21.70 -5.80
N GLN A 68 0.62 -22.63 -6.26
CA GLN A 68 1.09 -22.64 -7.64
C GLN A 68 -0.09 -22.94 -8.59
N ALA A 69 -0.60 -21.90 -9.25
CA ALA A 69 -1.75 -21.94 -10.15
C ALA A 69 -1.69 -20.79 -11.17
N GLU A 70 -2.66 -20.73 -12.08
CA GLU A 70 -2.86 -19.60 -13.00
C GLU A 70 -3.76 -18.54 -12.36
N TYR A 71 -3.36 -17.28 -12.45
CA TYR A 71 -4.08 -16.13 -11.89
C TYR A 71 -4.49 -15.14 -12.98
N ASP A 72 -4.74 -15.63 -14.19
CA ASP A 72 -5.15 -14.82 -15.32
C ASP A 72 -6.40 -13.98 -14.98
N GLY A 73 -6.36 -12.70 -15.35
CA GLY A 73 -7.41 -11.74 -15.08
C GLY A 73 -7.55 -11.30 -13.61
N HIS A 74 -6.78 -11.85 -12.68
CA HIS A 74 -6.75 -11.33 -11.31
C HIS A 74 -6.07 -9.97 -11.24
N THR A 75 -6.53 -9.13 -10.33
CA THR A 75 -5.98 -7.79 -10.10
C THR A 75 -5.63 -7.61 -8.63
N LEU A 76 -4.39 -7.22 -8.35
CA LEU A 76 -4.01 -6.83 -6.99
C LEU A 76 -4.40 -5.36 -6.75
N TYR A 77 -5.05 -5.06 -5.63
CA TYR A 77 -5.30 -3.70 -5.17
C TYR A 77 -4.41 -3.41 -3.97
N SER A 78 -3.63 -2.33 -3.99
CA SER A 78 -2.75 -1.91 -2.89
C SER A 78 -3.08 -0.50 -2.41
N SER A 79 -2.95 -0.24 -1.11
CA SER A 79 -3.21 1.10 -0.55
C SER A 79 -2.16 2.12 -0.99
N LEU A 80 -0.97 1.67 -1.37
CA LEU A 80 0.15 2.48 -1.83
C LEU A 80 0.73 1.88 -3.11
N GLN A 81 1.38 2.71 -3.93
CA GLN A 81 2.10 2.25 -5.12
C GLN A 81 3.13 1.17 -4.76
N PRO A 82 3.05 -0.03 -5.37
CA PRO A 82 3.97 -1.12 -5.05
C PRO A 82 5.40 -0.81 -5.47
N CYS A 83 6.37 -1.29 -4.68
CA CYS A 83 7.79 -1.19 -5.02
C CYS A 83 8.22 -2.20 -6.09
N LEU A 84 9.46 -2.07 -6.58
CA LEU A 84 10.03 -2.96 -7.60
C LEU A 84 10.01 -4.44 -7.19
N MET A 85 10.27 -4.74 -5.91
CA MET A 85 10.22 -6.11 -5.38
C MET A 85 8.81 -6.70 -5.52
N CYS A 86 7.78 -5.94 -5.12
CA CYS A 86 6.39 -6.40 -5.18
C CYS A 86 5.91 -6.59 -6.63
N LEU A 87 6.28 -5.69 -7.54
CA LEU A 87 6.00 -5.83 -8.98
C LEU A 87 6.68 -7.06 -9.58
N THR A 88 7.93 -7.30 -9.21
CA THR A 88 8.65 -8.51 -9.65
C THR A 88 7.99 -9.77 -9.10
N ALA A 89 7.52 -9.77 -7.85
CA ALA A 89 6.80 -10.91 -7.29
C ALA A 89 5.45 -11.17 -7.99
N LEU A 90 4.68 -10.11 -8.28
CA LEU A 90 3.45 -10.21 -9.08
C LEU A 90 3.71 -10.88 -10.43
N ARG A 91 4.78 -10.44 -11.12
CA ARG A 91 5.23 -11.04 -12.38
C ARG A 91 5.52 -12.54 -12.24
N LEU A 92 6.21 -12.94 -11.18
CA LEU A 92 6.59 -14.35 -10.94
C LEU A 92 5.38 -15.23 -10.63
N VAL A 93 4.36 -14.69 -9.98
CA VAL A 93 3.11 -15.39 -9.67
C VAL A 93 2.16 -15.43 -10.88
N GLY A 94 2.39 -14.60 -11.90
CA GLY A 94 1.54 -14.53 -13.10
C GLY A 94 0.35 -13.57 -12.95
N ILE A 95 0.43 -12.61 -12.02
CA ILE A 95 -0.57 -11.54 -11.89
C ILE A 95 -0.05 -10.32 -12.64
N SER A 96 -0.75 -9.94 -13.72
CA SER A 96 -0.31 -8.89 -14.65
C SER A 96 -0.98 -7.54 -14.42
N GLN A 97 -1.82 -7.39 -13.40
CA GLN A 97 -2.54 -6.15 -13.11
C GLN A 97 -2.43 -5.76 -11.65
N VAL A 98 -2.10 -4.49 -11.41
CA VAL A 98 -2.13 -3.88 -10.09
C VAL A 98 -2.77 -2.51 -10.13
N VAL A 99 -3.69 -2.27 -9.21
CA VAL A 99 -4.34 -0.98 -8.96
C VAL A 99 -3.85 -0.46 -7.62
N HIS A 100 -3.46 0.81 -7.54
CA HIS A 100 -3.02 1.40 -6.27
C HIS A 100 -3.75 2.70 -5.93
N ALA A 101 -3.96 2.91 -4.64
CA ALA A 101 -4.56 4.15 -4.16
C ALA A 101 -3.53 5.29 -4.14
N GLY A 102 -2.60 5.28 -3.18
CA GLY A 102 -1.60 6.32 -3.04
C GLY A 102 -0.49 6.24 -4.07
N ALA A 103 0.06 7.39 -4.45
CA ALA A 103 1.33 7.45 -5.18
C ALA A 103 2.51 7.29 -4.20
N ASP A 104 3.59 6.68 -4.68
CA ASP A 104 4.88 6.61 -4.01
C ASP A 104 5.97 7.00 -5.01
N PRO A 105 6.43 8.27 -4.98
CA PRO A 105 7.40 8.78 -5.95
C PRO A 105 8.70 8.00 -6.03
N LEU A 106 9.09 7.27 -4.96
CA LEU A 106 10.26 6.39 -4.93
C LEU A 106 10.24 5.34 -6.04
N TRP A 107 9.04 4.91 -6.44
CA TRP A 107 8.85 3.78 -7.34
C TRP A 107 8.27 4.18 -8.70
N ASN A 108 8.25 5.47 -9.05
CA ASN A 108 7.68 5.94 -10.32
C ASN A 108 8.37 5.32 -11.54
N ALA A 109 9.70 5.25 -11.55
CA ALA A 109 10.48 4.70 -12.66
C ALA A 109 10.37 3.17 -12.82
N THR A 110 9.60 2.47 -11.97
CA THR A 110 9.44 1.02 -12.09
C THR A 110 8.60 0.60 -13.28
N ASP A 111 7.86 1.50 -13.91
CA ASP A 111 7.15 1.24 -15.17
C ASP A 111 8.10 1.19 -16.38
N ASP A 112 9.31 1.75 -16.26
CA ASP A 112 10.32 1.75 -17.33
C ASP A 112 11.20 0.49 -17.33
N VAL A 113 11.13 -0.31 -16.25
CA VAL A 113 11.90 -1.54 -16.07
C VAL A 113 11.74 -2.55 -17.22
N PRO A 114 10.55 -2.77 -17.81
CA PRO A 114 10.39 -3.67 -18.96
C PRO A 114 11.31 -3.35 -20.14
N ALA A 115 11.69 -2.08 -20.33
CA ALA A 115 12.53 -1.66 -21.45
C ALA A 115 13.96 -2.25 -21.42
N VAL A 116 14.40 -2.75 -20.26
CA VAL A 116 15.75 -3.34 -20.08
C VAL A 116 15.72 -4.85 -19.83
N LEU A 117 14.54 -5.48 -19.87
CA LEU A 117 14.37 -6.90 -19.61
C LEU A 117 14.23 -7.71 -20.92
N PRO A 118 14.57 -9.01 -20.92
CA PRO A 118 14.23 -9.90 -22.04
C PRO A 118 12.73 -9.97 -22.28
N GLU A 119 12.31 -10.11 -23.54
CA GLU A 119 10.89 -10.14 -23.95
C GLU A 119 10.04 -11.13 -23.14
N LEU A 120 10.59 -12.31 -22.82
CA LEU A 120 9.93 -13.34 -22.02
C LEU A 120 9.46 -12.80 -20.65
N ILE A 121 10.23 -11.91 -20.05
CA ILE A 121 9.89 -11.29 -18.77
C ILE A 121 9.06 -10.03 -19.00
N ALA A 122 9.48 -9.16 -19.91
CA ALA A 122 8.86 -7.87 -20.20
C ALA A 122 7.41 -7.99 -20.68
N GLY A 123 7.08 -8.96 -21.52
CA GLY A 123 5.76 -9.13 -22.13
C GLY A 123 4.61 -9.43 -21.15
N GLN A 124 4.93 -9.74 -19.88
CA GLN A 124 3.95 -9.96 -18.82
C GLN A 124 4.24 -9.10 -17.58
N TRP A 125 5.05 -8.03 -17.72
CA TRP A 125 5.29 -7.12 -16.61
C TRP A 125 3.96 -6.54 -16.09
N PRO A 126 3.73 -6.47 -14.77
CA PRO A 126 2.46 -6.02 -14.24
C PRO A 126 2.17 -4.59 -14.67
N ARG A 127 1.01 -4.40 -15.30
CA ARG A 127 0.50 -3.07 -15.61
C ARG A 127 -0.02 -2.43 -14.33
N ARG A 128 0.51 -1.26 -14.01
CA ARG A 128 0.06 -0.45 -12.90
C ARG A 128 -1.02 0.55 -13.33
N THR A 129 -2.08 0.67 -12.54
CA THR A 129 -3.13 1.68 -12.69
C THR A 129 -3.29 2.45 -11.37
N GLY A 130 -3.24 3.78 -11.45
CA GLY A 130 -3.36 4.66 -10.30
C GLY A 130 -2.52 5.94 -10.51
N PRO A 131 -2.40 6.79 -9.48
CA PRO A 131 -3.09 6.69 -8.19
C PRO A 131 -4.62 6.77 -8.35
N ALA A 132 -5.37 6.29 -7.35
CA ALA A 132 -6.83 6.36 -7.37
C ALA A 132 -7.33 7.80 -7.24
N ASP A 133 -8.46 8.12 -7.87
CA ASP A 133 -9.05 9.46 -7.83
C ASP A 133 -9.57 9.84 -6.44
N GLY A 134 -9.69 11.15 -6.23
CA GLY A 134 -10.32 11.73 -5.05
C GLY A 134 -9.58 11.43 -3.75
N PHE A 135 -10.33 11.28 -2.66
CA PHE A 135 -9.71 11.13 -1.34
C PHE A 135 -9.04 9.77 -1.15
N ALA A 136 -9.45 8.71 -1.88
CA ALA A 136 -8.80 7.41 -1.77
C ALA A 136 -7.31 7.48 -2.12
N GLY A 137 -6.94 8.15 -3.22
CA GLY A 137 -5.53 8.35 -3.58
C GLY A 137 -4.76 9.17 -2.55
N SER A 138 -5.35 10.27 -2.08
CA SER A 138 -4.79 11.07 -0.99
C SER A 138 -4.56 10.24 0.28
N TRP A 139 -5.53 9.43 0.68
CA TRP A 139 -5.49 8.64 1.90
C TRP A 139 -4.39 7.57 1.85
N GLY A 140 -4.22 6.93 0.68
CA GLY A 140 -3.16 5.96 0.45
C GLY A 140 -1.75 6.50 0.72
N SER A 141 -1.46 7.73 0.29
CA SER A 141 -0.16 8.39 0.56
C SER A 141 -0.10 9.04 1.95
N LEU A 142 -1.24 9.44 2.52
CA LEU A 142 -1.29 10.09 3.82
C LEU A 142 -1.02 9.11 4.97
N LEU A 143 -1.47 7.86 4.87
CA LEU A 143 -1.23 6.82 5.87
C LEU A 143 0.28 6.64 6.18
N PRO A 144 1.16 6.35 5.20
CA PRO A 144 2.60 6.29 5.42
C PRO A 144 3.21 7.56 6.01
N ALA A 145 2.75 8.72 5.55
CA ALA A 145 3.21 10.00 6.07
C ALA A 145 2.85 10.20 7.55
N MET A 146 1.64 9.78 7.97
CA MET A 146 1.26 9.80 9.40
C MET A 146 2.10 8.83 10.23
N TRP A 147 2.41 7.65 9.69
CA TRP A 147 3.30 6.69 10.37
C TRP A 147 4.69 7.29 10.61
N LEU A 148 5.27 7.95 9.60
CA LEU A 148 6.56 8.65 9.75
C LEU A 148 6.48 9.75 10.80
N VAL A 149 5.48 10.62 10.73
CA VAL A 149 5.29 11.68 11.73
C VAL A 149 5.16 11.14 13.16
N ALA A 150 4.52 9.99 13.33
CA ALA A 150 4.26 9.41 14.65
C ALA A 150 5.40 8.54 15.19
N TYR A 151 6.12 7.82 14.33
CA TYR A 151 7.03 6.75 14.72
C TYR A 151 8.46 6.88 14.17
N ASP A 152 8.70 7.76 13.20
CA ASP A 152 10.02 8.09 12.65
C ASP A 152 10.15 9.60 12.35
N PRO A 153 10.10 10.44 13.40
CA PRO A 153 10.04 11.89 13.24
C PRO A 153 11.32 12.49 12.65
N GLU A 154 12.46 11.78 12.76
CA GLU A 154 13.73 12.19 12.16
C GLU A 154 13.63 12.14 10.63
N SER A 155 13.14 11.03 10.06
CA SER A 155 12.88 10.93 8.61
C SER A 155 11.80 11.91 8.14
N ALA A 156 10.89 12.32 9.03
CA ALA A 156 9.86 13.32 8.72
C ALA A 156 10.33 14.79 8.89
N ALA A 157 11.57 15.03 9.36
CA ALA A 157 12.09 16.37 9.64
C ALA A 157 12.59 17.09 8.38
N GLU A 158 13.18 16.35 7.42
CA GLU A 158 13.65 16.87 6.13
C GLU A 158 13.01 16.12 4.95
N PRO A 159 11.77 16.46 4.56
CA PRO A 159 11.09 15.81 3.45
C PRO A 159 11.76 16.16 2.13
N SER A 160 11.87 15.15 1.27
CA SER A 160 12.49 15.25 -0.04
C SER A 160 11.44 15.25 -1.14
N ASP A 161 11.85 15.35 -2.40
CA ASP A 161 10.97 15.15 -3.57
C ASP A 161 10.26 13.78 -3.53
N LEU A 162 10.79 12.85 -2.75
CA LEU A 162 10.27 11.49 -2.55
C LEU A 162 9.07 11.48 -1.58
N MET A 163 8.87 12.57 -0.82
CA MET A 163 7.77 12.75 0.11
C MET A 163 7.40 14.23 0.23
N PRO A 164 6.44 14.71 -0.58
CA PRO A 164 6.16 16.12 -0.71
C PRO A 164 5.81 16.79 0.63
N TRP A 165 6.31 18.00 0.84
CA TRP A 165 6.07 18.77 2.06
C TRP A 165 4.58 18.91 2.39
N ALA A 166 3.74 19.13 1.37
CA ALA A 166 2.29 19.19 1.52
C ALA A 166 1.68 17.91 2.12
N THR A 167 2.21 16.73 1.79
CA THR A 167 1.75 15.45 2.35
C THR A 167 2.14 15.34 3.83
N ILE A 168 3.37 15.73 4.18
CA ILE A 168 3.86 15.70 5.58
C ILE A 168 3.13 16.72 6.45
N GLU A 169 2.89 17.94 5.97
CA GLU A 169 2.12 18.94 6.72
C GLU A 169 0.70 18.45 6.99
N ARG A 170 0.04 17.87 5.98
CA ARG A 170 -1.28 17.27 6.14
C ARG A 170 -1.27 16.10 7.12
N ALA A 171 -0.21 15.26 7.09
CA ALA A 171 -0.04 14.18 8.05
C ALA A 171 0.09 14.71 9.48
N ARG A 172 0.92 15.75 9.70
CA ARG A 172 1.05 16.43 11.01
C ARG A 172 -0.30 16.96 11.51
N ARG A 173 -1.11 17.57 10.63
CA ARG A 173 -2.47 18.02 10.98
C ARG A 173 -3.38 16.86 11.40
N CYS A 174 -3.32 15.74 10.68
CA CYS A 174 -4.12 14.56 11.00
C CYS A 174 -3.71 13.93 12.34
N VAL A 175 -2.41 13.77 12.57
CA VAL A 175 -1.89 13.25 13.85
C VAL A 175 -2.26 14.18 15.00
N ALA A 176 -2.04 15.49 14.88
CA ALA A 176 -2.43 16.46 15.90
C ALA A 176 -3.96 16.55 16.11
N GLY A 177 -4.74 16.23 15.06
CA GLY A 177 -6.20 16.25 15.05
C GLY A 177 -6.87 14.99 15.62
N GLY A 178 -6.11 14.02 16.13
CA GLY A 178 -6.69 12.85 16.78
C GLY A 178 -7.00 11.66 15.85
N VAL A 179 -6.44 11.64 14.62
CA VAL A 179 -6.74 10.57 13.66
C VAL A 179 -6.23 9.21 14.15
N LEU A 180 -5.07 9.15 14.81
CA LEU A 180 -4.46 7.90 15.28
C LEU A 180 -5.24 7.24 16.44
N GLU A 181 -6.05 8.04 17.12
CA GLU A 181 -6.88 7.71 18.27
C GLU A 181 -8.24 7.14 17.87
N CYS A 182 -8.61 7.21 16.59
CA CYS A 182 -9.86 6.66 16.07
C CYS A 182 -9.96 5.15 16.32
N ALA A 183 -11.16 4.66 16.64
CA ALA A 183 -11.36 3.25 17.00
C ALA A 183 -11.38 2.35 15.76
N SER A 184 -11.63 2.90 14.57
CA SER A 184 -11.69 2.16 13.32
C SER A 184 -11.06 2.91 12.14
N ALA A 185 -10.68 2.14 11.11
CA ALA A 185 -10.18 2.68 9.84
C ALA A 185 -11.19 3.65 9.19
N LYS A 186 -12.49 3.34 9.30
CA LYS A 186 -13.57 4.16 8.75
C LYS A 186 -13.68 5.51 9.46
N GLU A 187 -13.61 5.52 10.79
CA GLU A 187 -13.60 6.76 11.57
C GLU A 187 -12.35 7.60 11.26
N ALA A 188 -11.18 6.97 11.21
CA ALA A 188 -9.91 7.63 10.86
C ALA A 188 -9.98 8.29 9.48
N TYR A 189 -10.50 7.56 8.47
CA TYR A 189 -10.71 8.09 7.12
C TYR A 189 -11.65 9.31 7.13
N GLN A 190 -12.79 9.21 7.82
CA GLN A 190 -13.78 10.29 7.88
C GLN A 190 -13.24 11.55 8.57
N LEU A 191 -12.51 11.37 9.67
CA LEU A 191 -11.87 12.48 10.38
C LEU A 191 -10.75 13.11 9.55
N ALA A 192 -9.87 12.31 8.95
CA ALA A 192 -8.84 12.84 8.06
C ALA A 192 -9.45 13.60 6.86
N ALA A 193 -10.56 13.09 6.30
CA ALA A 193 -11.27 13.74 5.21
C ALA A 193 -11.89 15.09 5.61
N SER A 194 -12.40 15.23 6.84
CA SER A 194 -12.93 16.52 7.32
C SER A 194 -11.82 17.55 7.55
N LEU A 195 -10.67 17.13 8.10
CA LEU A 195 -9.48 17.97 8.30
C LEU A 195 -8.80 18.42 6.99
N SER A 196 -9.20 17.82 5.86
CA SER A 196 -8.67 18.14 4.54
C SER A 196 -9.47 19.21 3.80
N ARG A 197 -10.69 19.52 4.28
CA ARG A 197 -11.60 20.50 3.65
C ARG A 197 -11.54 21.87 4.31
N SER A 198 -10.71 22.02 5.34
CA SER A 198 -10.58 23.21 6.18
C SER A 198 -9.43 24.12 5.76
N ASP A 199 -9.26 24.32 4.44
CA ASP A 199 -8.42 25.35 3.83
C ASP A 199 -9.30 26.23 2.92
#